data_AF-A0A2E9VMR7-F1
#
_entry.id   AF-A0A2E9VMR7-F1
#
_cell.length_a   1.000
_cell.length_b   1.000
_cell.length_c   1.000
_cell.angle_alpha   90.00
_cell.angle_beta   90.00
_cell.angle_gamma   90.00
#
_symmetry.space_group_name_H-M   'P 1'
#
loop_
_entity.id
_entity.type
_entity.pdbx_description
1 polymer ?
#
loop_
_entity_poly.entity_id
_entity_poly.type
_entity_poly.pdbx_seq_one_letter_code
_entity_poly.pdbx_strand_id
1 'polypeptide(L)'
;MIIVAIFDELNSNRTIALAIINRTDLMRAMLFLILGFTFGCSSAANVNVTQSQLDQVKNGMSETEVLELLGEDFTVIMELDLGKNPSRTLQWSNSDESVAVVGFVNGKVENKSSSMLPK
;
A
#
# COMPACT_ATOMS: atom_id res chain seq x y z
N MET A 1 -28.14 2.58 -22.13
CA MET A 1 -27.82 3.81 -21.38
C MET A 1 -26.34 3.76 -21.03
N ILE A 2 -25.50 4.35 -21.87
CA ILE A 2 -24.04 4.37 -21.72
C ILE A 2 -23.72 5.54 -20.78
N ILE A 3 -22.91 5.30 -19.74
CA ILE A 3 -22.42 6.36 -18.86
C ILE A 3 -20.96 6.58 -19.26
N VAL A 4 -20.64 7.80 -19.71
CA VAL A 4 -19.29 8.24 -20.09
C VAL A 4 -18.71 8.98 -18.89
N ALA A 5 -17.63 8.46 -18.31
CA ALA A 5 -16.89 9.15 -17.23
C ALA A 5 -15.67 9.86 -17.83
N ILE A 6 -15.50 11.13 -17.47
CA ILE A 6 -14.31 11.94 -17.76
C ILE A 6 -13.50 11.98 -16.46
N PHE A 7 -12.29 11.40 -16.46
CA PHE A 7 -11.31 11.61 -15.40
C PHE A 7 -10.43 12.81 -15.80
N ASP A 8 -10.39 13.83 -14.94
CA ASP A 8 -9.49 14.96 -15.04
C ASP A 8 -8.35 14.80 -14.01
N GLU A 9 -7.27 15.57 -14.20
CA GLU A 9 -5.99 15.60 -13.46
C GLU A 9 -4.99 14.45 -13.75
N LEU A 10 -3.82 14.65 -14.39
CA LEU A 10 -2.95 15.82 -14.48
C LEU A 10 -2.11 15.86 -15.79
N ASN A 11 -1.79 17.09 -16.21
CA ASN A 11 -0.61 17.49 -16.98
C ASN A 11 -0.61 17.28 -18.52
N SER A 12 -0.96 18.38 -19.20
CA SER A 12 -0.38 18.91 -20.45
C SER A 12 -0.07 17.93 -21.60
N ASN A 13 -0.92 18.02 -22.64
CA ASN A 13 -0.63 17.63 -24.03
C ASN A 13 -0.45 16.12 -24.33
N ARG A 14 -1.57 15.39 -24.50
CA ARG A 14 -2.03 14.80 -25.78
C ARG A 14 -3.07 13.69 -25.58
N THR A 15 -4.24 13.88 -26.22
CA THR A 15 -5.19 12.86 -26.68
C THR A 15 -6.09 12.17 -25.64
N ILE A 16 -7.35 12.59 -25.61
CA ILE A 16 -8.47 11.96 -24.87
C ILE A 16 -8.74 10.58 -25.50
N ALA A 17 -8.43 9.49 -24.78
CA ALA A 17 -8.84 8.14 -25.17
C ALA A 17 -10.16 7.78 -24.47
N LEU A 18 -11.26 7.70 -25.23
CA LEU A 18 -12.54 7.17 -24.72
C LEU A 18 -12.49 5.63 -24.68
N ALA A 19 -12.47 5.04 -23.48
CA ALA A 19 -12.67 3.60 -23.30
C ALA A 19 -14.17 3.29 -23.16
N ILE A 20 -14.74 2.52 -24.09
CA ILE A 20 -16.13 2.05 -24.05
C ILE A 20 -16.19 0.78 -23.19
N ILE A 21 -16.71 0.87 -21.97
CA ILE A 21 -16.79 -0.27 -21.03
C ILE A 21 -18.16 -0.96 -21.14
N ASN A 22 -18.16 -2.29 -21.27
CA ASN A 22 -19.36 -3.10 -21.50
C ASN A 22 -20.14 -3.34 -20.18
N ARG A 23 -21.48 -3.44 -20.25
CA ARG A 23 -22.38 -3.53 -19.07
C ARG A 23 -22.07 -4.70 -18.12
N THR A 24 -21.48 -5.77 -18.64
CA THR A 24 -21.11 -6.98 -17.89
C THR A 24 -19.89 -6.78 -16.99
N ASP A 25 -18.96 -5.88 -17.35
CA ASP A 25 -17.81 -5.51 -16.50
C ASP A 25 -18.24 -4.59 -15.36
N LEU A 26 -19.29 -3.79 -15.58
CA LEU A 26 -19.87 -2.92 -14.57
C LEU A 26 -20.49 -3.72 -13.40
N MET A 27 -21.16 -4.84 -13.68
CA MET A 27 -21.71 -5.71 -12.63
C MET A 27 -20.63 -6.46 -11.84
N ARG A 28 -19.49 -6.79 -12.46
CA ARG A 28 -18.32 -7.35 -11.76
C ARG A 28 -17.68 -6.31 -10.84
N ALA A 29 -17.48 -5.08 -11.33
CA ALA A 29 -16.94 -3.98 -10.52
C ALA A 29 -17.85 -3.62 -9.33
N MET A 30 -19.18 -3.67 -9.49
CA MET A 30 -20.11 -3.42 -8.39
C MET A 30 -20.14 -4.57 -7.36
N LEU A 31 -19.96 -5.83 -7.77
CA LEU A 31 -19.88 -6.94 -6.82
C LEU A 31 -18.64 -6.82 -5.91
N PHE A 32 -17.53 -6.30 -6.44
CA PHE A 32 -16.34 -5.97 -5.64
C PHE A 32 -16.55 -4.78 -4.70
N LEU A 33 -17.42 -3.83 -5.05
CA LEU A 33 -17.68 -2.62 -4.26
C LEU A 33 -18.58 -2.91 -3.03
N ILE A 34 -19.47 -3.91 -3.10
CA ILE A 34 -20.39 -4.24 -2.01
C ILE A 34 -19.76 -5.24 -1.01
N LEU A 35 -18.78 -6.05 -1.44
CA LEU A 35 -18.09 -7.03 -0.55
C LEU A 35 -16.72 -6.57 -0.04
N GLY A 36 -16.15 -5.47 -0.56
CA GLY A 36 -14.84 -4.94 -0.14
C GLY A 36 -14.89 -3.75 0.81
N PHE A 37 -16.08 -3.23 1.16
CA PHE A 37 -16.22 -1.97 1.91
C PHE A 37 -16.50 -2.17 3.40
N THR A 38 -15.65 -2.96 4.04
CA THR A 38 -15.27 -2.78 5.45
C THR A 38 -13.75 -2.97 5.40
N PHE A 39 -12.92 -1.93 5.44
CA PHE A 39 -12.50 -1.24 6.66
C PHE A 39 -11.95 0.15 6.28
N GLY A 40 -12.83 1.13 6.17
CA GLY A 40 -12.43 2.54 6.19
C GLY A 40 -12.54 3.08 7.61
N CYS A 41 -11.91 2.44 8.60
CA CYS A 41 -11.74 3.09 9.90
C CYS A 41 -10.48 3.94 9.82
N SER A 42 -10.62 5.17 9.30
CA SER A 42 -9.62 6.23 9.49
C SER A 42 -9.66 6.66 10.95
N SER A 43 -9.21 5.77 11.84
CA SER A 43 -8.74 6.19 13.15
C SER A 43 -7.39 6.86 12.91
N ALA A 44 -7.17 8.05 13.48
CA ALA A 44 -5.84 8.62 13.63
C ALA A 44 -5.02 7.63 14.48
N ALA A 45 -4.46 6.62 13.82
CA ALA A 45 -3.68 5.59 14.44
C ALA A 45 -2.33 6.22 14.72
N ASN A 46 -2.10 6.58 15.98
CA ASN A 46 -0.75 6.80 16.45
C ASN A 46 0.05 5.56 16.07
N VAL A 47 0.99 5.71 15.13
CA VAL A 47 1.90 4.63 14.75
C VAL A 47 2.64 4.22 16.00
N ASN A 48 2.31 3.03 16.48
CA ASN A 48 2.96 2.41 17.62
C ASN A 48 3.32 1.00 17.20
N VAL A 49 4.30 0.91 16.30
CA VAL A 49 4.86 -0.36 15.89
C VAL A 49 5.66 -0.93 17.06
N THR A 50 5.33 -2.16 17.44
CA THR A 50 6.05 -2.92 18.46
C THR A 50 6.99 -3.94 17.82
N GLN A 51 7.98 -4.39 18.58
CA GLN A 51 8.86 -5.48 18.18
C GLN A 51 8.05 -6.75 17.91
N SER A 52 7.00 -7.03 18.70
CA SER A 52 6.12 -8.18 18.48
C SER A 52 5.44 -8.15 17.11
N GLN A 53 4.99 -7.00 16.64
CA GLN A 53 4.39 -6.87 15.30
C GLN A 53 5.44 -7.06 14.20
N LEU A 54 6.63 -6.46 14.36
CA LEU A 54 7.71 -6.64 13.39
C LEU A 54 8.22 -8.10 13.34
N ASP A 55 8.15 -8.82 14.45
CA ASP A 55 8.53 -10.23 14.51
C ASP A 55 7.57 -11.13 13.71
N GLN A 56 6.31 -10.73 13.57
CA GLN A 56 5.32 -11.42 12.73
C GLN A 56 5.60 -11.24 11.24
N VAL A 57 6.25 -10.14 10.84
CA VAL A 57 6.67 -9.91 9.45
C VAL A 57 7.73 -10.94 9.06
N LYS A 58 7.47 -11.72 8.01
CA LYS A 58 8.35 -12.77 7.50
C LYS A 58 8.77 -12.48 6.08
N ASN A 59 9.95 -12.99 5.71
CA ASN A 59 10.41 -12.94 4.33
C ASN A 59 9.39 -13.61 3.41
N GLY A 60 9.15 -13.00 2.25
CA GLY A 60 8.18 -13.45 1.26
C GLY A 60 6.76 -12.92 1.44
N MET A 61 6.44 -12.26 2.58
CA MET A 61 5.15 -11.56 2.75
C MET A 61 5.01 -10.43 1.75
N SER A 62 3.78 -10.17 1.32
CA SER A 62 3.41 -9.03 0.48
C SER A 62 3.40 -7.73 1.28
N GLU A 63 3.49 -6.60 0.58
CA GLU A 63 3.35 -5.26 1.19
C GLU A 63 2.03 -5.13 1.95
N THR A 64 0.92 -5.60 1.39
CA THR A 64 -0.41 -5.55 2.05
C THR A 64 -0.44 -6.31 3.37
N GLU A 65 0.12 -7.51 3.43
CA GLU A 65 0.22 -8.28 4.69
C GLU A 65 1.05 -7.54 5.75
N VAL A 66 2.09 -6.82 5.33
CA VAL A 66 2.90 -6.01 6.24
C VAL A 66 2.13 -4.79 6.74
N LEU A 67 1.37 -4.12 5.88
CA LEU A 67 0.54 -2.98 6.26
C LEU A 67 -0.58 -3.36 7.23
N GLU A 68 -1.16 -4.55 7.08
CA GLU A 68 -2.12 -5.09 8.05
C GLU A 68 -1.51 -5.32 9.45
N LEU A 69 -0.21 -5.64 9.52
CA LEU A 69 0.50 -5.90 10.77
C LEU A 69 1.04 -4.62 11.43
N LEU A 70 1.65 -3.73 10.64
CA LEU A 70 2.39 -2.56 11.10
C LEU A 70 1.59 -1.25 11.00
N GLY A 71 0.51 -1.24 10.23
CA GLY A 71 -0.30 -0.06 9.94
C GLY A 71 0.11 0.65 8.64
N GLU A 72 -0.75 1.55 8.20
CA GLU A 72 -0.63 2.26 6.91
C GLU A 72 0.14 3.59 7.00
N ASP A 73 0.50 4.04 8.21
CA ASP A 73 1.26 5.28 8.38
C ASP A 73 2.76 4.97 8.42
N PHE A 74 3.34 5.00 7.22
CA PHE A 74 4.75 4.75 6.93
C PHE A 74 5.32 5.81 5.97
N THR A 75 6.63 5.92 5.95
CA THR A 75 7.39 6.72 5.01
C THR A 75 8.19 5.82 4.07
N VAL A 76 8.17 6.12 2.77
CA VAL A 76 9.01 5.44 1.78
C VAL A 76 10.40 6.09 1.83
N ILE A 77 11.42 5.34 2.25
CA ILE A 77 12.80 5.84 2.37
C ILE A 77 13.69 5.42 1.19
N MET A 78 13.26 4.41 0.42
CA MET A 78 13.93 4.00 -0.81
C MET A 78 12.90 3.42 -1.77
N GLU A 79 13.01 3.76 -3.05
CA GLU A 79 12.23 3.16 -4.14
C GLU A 79 13.10 3.09 -5.39
N LEU A 80 13.18 1.92 -5.99
CA LEU A 80 13.98 1.65 -7.18
C LEU A 80 13.17 0.76 -8.11
N ASP A 81 12.70 1.31 -9.22
CA ASP A 81 12.02 0.55 -10.26
C ASP A 81 12.87 0.48 -11.53
N LEU A 82 13.75 -0.51 -11.60
CA LEU A 82 14.56 -0.82 -12.78
C LEU A 82 13.97 -1.98 -13.60
N GLY A 83 12.67 -2.24 -13.47
CA GLY A 83 11.89 -3.20 -14.26
C GLY A 83 12.13 -4.69 -13.96
N LYS A 84 13.36 -5.13 -13.68
CA LYS A 84 13.66 -6.55 -13.40
C LYS A 84 13.53 -6.95 -11.95
N ASN A 85 13.79 -6.01 -11.03
CA ASN A 85 13.70 -6.21 -9.59
C ASN A 85 13.31 -4.89 -8.94
N PRO A 86 12.03 -4.46 -9.02
CA PRO A 86 11.57 -3.31 -8.26
C PRO A 86 11.84 -3.55 -6.77
N SER A 87 12.49 -2.58 -6.14
CA SER A 87 12.82 -2.62 -4.72
C SER A 87 12.25 -1.40 -4.03
N ARG A 88 11.75 -1.59 -2.81
CA ARG A 88 11.16 -0.52 -2.01
C ARG A 88 11.56 -0.70 -0.55
N THR A 89 11.63 0.37 0.20
CA THR A 89 11.85 0.28 1.65
C THR A 89 10.95 1.26 2.36
N LEU A 90 10.18 0.71 3.29
CA LEU A 90 9.20 1.42 4.10
C LEU A 90 9.73 1.56 5.52
N GLN A 91 9.43 2.69 6.14
CA GLN A 91 9.81 3.04 7.50
C GLN A 91 8.58 3.47 8.30
N TRP A 92 8.38 2.87 9.47
CA TRP A 92 7.42 3.33 10.46
C TRP A 92 8.19 4.01 11.58
N SER A 93 7.78 5.23 11.91
CA SER A 93 8.39 6.03 12.98
C SER A 93 7.36 6.27 14.07
N ASN A 94 7.66 5.77 15.26
CA ASN A 94 6.84 5.99 16.44
C ASN A 94 7.13 7.37 17.06
N SER A 95 6.25 7.84 17.94
CA SER A 95 6.41 9.11 18.64
C SER A 95 7.60 9.15 19.60
N ASP A 96 8.12 8.00 20.02
CA ASP A 96 9.28 7.84 20.90
C ASP A 96 10.61 7.73 20.13
N GLU A 97 10.61 8.13 18.84
CA GLU A 97 11.75 8.03 17.91
C GLU A 97 12.19 6.59 17.59
N SER A 98 11.47 5.57 18.07
CA SER A 98 11.71 4.19 17.64
C SER A 98 11.25 3.98 16.20
N VAL A 99 11.95 3.10 15.49
CA VAL A 99 11.78 2.94 14.05
C VAL A 99 11.74 1.47 13.66
N ALA A 100 10.79 1.11 12.79
CA ALA A 100 10.77 -0.15 12.07
C ALA A 100 11.04 0.11 10.57
N VAL A 101 11.86 -0.74 9.95
CA VAL A 101 12.19 -0.66 8.53
C VAL A 101 11.95 -2.02 7.89
N VAL A 102 11.21 -2.05 6.79
CA VAL A 102 10.98 -3.26 6.00
C VAL A 102 11.33 -2.97 4.55
N GLY A 103 12.21 -3.78 3.98
CA GLY A 103 12.58 -3.70 2.58
C GLY A 103 11.97 -4.83 1.78
N PHE A 104 11.55 -4.46 0.58
CA PHE A 104 10.83 -5.27 -0.37
C PHE A 104 11.63 -5.36 -1.66
N VAL A 105 11.64 -6.54 -2.27
CA VAL A 105 12.10 -6.76 -3.65
C VAL A 105 11.01 -7.57 -4.36
N ASN A 106 10.66 -7.17 -5.57
CA ASN A 106 9.55 -7.78 -6.33
C ASN A 106 8.23 -7.81 -5.53
N GLY A 107 7.98 -6.77 -4.72
CA GLY A 107 6.79 -6.65 -3.88
C GLY A 107 6.73 -7.62 -2.69
N LYS A 108 7.84 -8.27 -2.34
CA LYS A 108 7.94 -9.21 -1.23
C LYS A 108 8.99 -8.79 -0.23
N VAL A 109 8.74 -9.03 1.06
CA VAL A 109 9.70 -8.77 2.13
C VAL A 109 10.96 -9.58 1.91
N GLU A 110 12.10 -8.90 1.83
CA GLU A 110 13.41 -9.53 1.76
C GLU A 110 14.21 -9.29 3.04
N ASN A 111 14.09 -8.09 3.62
CA ASN A 111 14.77 -7.73 4.84
C ASN A 111 13.89 -6.88 5.76
N LYS A 112 14.21 -6.94 7.05
CA LYS A 112 13.63 -6.08 8.07
C LYS A 112 14.70 -5.65 9.07
N SER A 113 14.51 -4.49 9.65
CA SER A 113 15.38 -3.92 10.69
C SER A 113 14.54 -3.09 11.65
N SER A 114 15.00 -2.95 12.90
CA SER A 114 14.38 -2.08 13.88
C SER A 114 15.44 -1.33 14.68
N SER A 115 15.03 -0.16 15.19
CA SER A 115 15.79 0.61 16.17
C SER A 115 14.88 0.91 17.36
N MET A 116 15.24 0.36 18.52
CA MET A 116 14.64 0.67 19.83
C MET A 116 13.12 0.47 19.94
N LEU A 117 12.51 -0.42 19.15
CA LEU A 117 11.07 -0.66 19.22
C LEU A 117 10.65 -1.17 20.61
N PRO A 118 9.50 -0.72 21.13
CA PRO A 118 8.92 -1.26 22.36
C PRO A 118 8.59 -2.75 22.16
N LYS A 119 8.73 -3.54 23.22
CA LYS A 119 8.47 -4.98 23.18
C LYS A 119 6.98 -5.31 23.06
#